data_AF-A0A3N4M2Y7-F1
#
_entry.id   AF-A0A3N4M2Y7-F1
#
_cell.length_a   1.000
_cell.length_b   1.000
_cell.length_c   1.000
_cell.angle_alpha   90.00
_cell.angle_beta   90.00
_cell.angle_gamma   90.00
#
_symmetry.space_group_name_H-M   'P 1'
#
loop_
_entity.id
_entity.type
_entity.pdbx_description
1 polymer ?
#
loop_
_entity_poly.entity_id
_entity_poly.type
_entity_poly.pdbx_seq_one_letter_code
_entity_poly.pdbx_strand_id
1 'polypeptide(L)'
;ENVLPKSIVTRLAKGVLPQNTNIQKDAVLALTKGATVFINYLCTAANENAVKANKKTIMPKDVLEAISQLELDEFGPRLQAELASLSPYLSNLPHTTYIRSPY
;
A
#
# COMPACT_ATOMS: atom_id res chain seq x y z
N GLU A 1 13.98 -3.50 12.99
CA GLU A 1 13.55 -2.88 11.72
C GLU A 1 12.22 -3.51 11.29
N ASN A 2 11.19 -2.71 11.00
CA ASN A 2 9.90 -3.21 10.47
C ASN A 2 9.99 -3.36 8.95
N VAL A 3 10.62 -4.44 8.51
CA VAL A 3 10.79 -4.78 7.09
C VAL A 3 9.85 -5.90 6.67
N LEU A 4 9.40 -5.87 5.42
CA LEU A 4 8.54 -6.91 4.87
C LEU A 4 9.25 -8.28 4.87
N PRO A 5 8.53 -9.40 5.04
CA PRO A 5 9.13 -10.73 4.99
C PRO A 5 9.83 -10.98 3.65
N LYS A 6 11.13 -11.27 3.70
CA LYS A 6 11.97 -11.51 2.51
C LYS A 6 11.39 -12.57 1.58
N SER A 7 10.76 -13.62 2.12
CA SER A 7 10.13 -14.69 1.34
C SER A 7 8.99 -14.18 0.44
N ILE A 8 8.17 -13.27 0.95
CA ILE A 8 7.05 -12.68 0.20
C ILE A 8 7.58 -11.74 -0.88
N VAL A 9 8.52 -10.86 -0.53
CA VAL A 9 9.15 -9.92 -1.49
C VAL A 9 9.82 -10.69 -2.63
N THR A 10 10.57 -11.75 -2.31
CA THR A 10 11.24 -12.58 -3.32
C THR A 10 10.24 -13.28 -4.23
N ARG A 11 9.14 -13.81 -3.68
CA ARG A 11 8.09 -14.47 -4.46
C ARG A 11 7.41 -13.51 -5.42
N LEU A 12 7.07 -12.30 -4.98
CA LEU A 12 6.47 -11.27 -5.81
C LEU A 12 7.42 -10.82 -6.93
N ALA A 13 8.68 -10.56 -6.61
CA ALA A 13 9.69 -10.17 -7.60
C ALA A 13 9.91 -11.26 -8.66
N LYS A 14 9.94 -12.54 -8.27
CA LYS A 14 10.02 -13.65 -9.23
C LYS A 14 8.79 -13.80 -10.11
N GLY A 15 7.61 -13.39 -9.62
CA GLY A 15 6.35 -13.48 -10.35
C GLY A 15 6.29 -12.64 -11.63
N VAL A 16 7.16 -11.64 -11.76
CA VAL A 16 7.26 -10.76 -12.94
C VAL A 16 8.52 -11.01 -13.77
N LEU A 17 9.30 -12.05 -13.43
CA LEU A 17 10.53 -12.41 -14.13
C LEU A 17 10.35 -13.71 -14.94
N PRO A 18 11.15 -13.93 -15.99
CA PRO A 18 11.15 -15.21 -16.71
C PRO A 18 11.45 -16.39 -15.79
N GLN A 19 10.97 -17.57 -16.18
CA GLN A 19 11.24 -18.80 -15.44
C GLN A 19 12.76 -19.03 -15.31
N ASN A 20 13.17 -19.62 -14.19
CA ASN A 20 14.57 -19.88 -13.82
C ASN A 20 15.45 -18.63 -13.59
N THR A 21 14.88 -17.41 -13.55
CA THR A 21 15.63 -16.22 -13.15
C THR A 21 15.96 -16.29 -11.65
N ASN A 22 17.25 -16.10 -11.33
CA ASN A 22 17.69 -15.99 -9.94
C ASN A 22 17.86 -14.52 -9.55
N ILE A 23 17.46 -14.17 -8.32
CA ILE A 23 17.59 -12.82 -7.79
C ILE A 23 18.70 -12.84 -6.75
N GLN A 24 19.67 -11.93 -6.89
CA GLN A 24 20.78 -11.82 -5.94
C GLN A 24 20.30 -11.38 -4.55
N LYS A 25 21.01 -11.80 -3.50
CA LYS A 25 20.64 -11.52 -2.10
C LYS A 25 20.55 -10.01 -1.82
N ASP A 26 21.46 -9.23 -2.39
CA ASP A 26 21.51 -7.78 -2.19
C ASP A 26 20.36 -7.07 -2.92
N ALA A 27 19.95 -7.58 -4.09
CA ALA A 27 18.77 -7.08 -4.78
C ALA A 27 17.48 -7.34 -3.97
N VAL A 28 17.34 -8.53 -3.36
CA VAL A 28 16.21 -8.82 -2.46
C VAL A 28 16.24 -7.88 -1.24
N LEU A 29 17.42 -7.62 -0.68
CA LEU A 29 17.56 -6.69 0.44
C LEU A 29 17.17 -5.25 0.04
N ALA A 30 17.63 -4.80 -1.13
CA ALA A 30 17.29 -3.48 -1.68
C ALA A 30 15.78 -3.34 -1.92
N LEU A 31 15.13 -4.35 -2.53
CA LEU A 31 13.68 -4.38 -2.71
C LEU A 31 12.93 -4.34 -1.38
N THR A 32 13.41 -5.10 -0.38
CA THR A 32 12.77 -5.15 0.94
C THR A 32 12.84 -3.79 1.64
N LYS A 33 13.99 -3.12 1.59
CA LYS A 33 14.15 -1.77 2.16
C LYS A 33 13.39 -0.72 1.36
N GLY A 34 13.46 -0.79 0.03
CA GLY A 34 12.76 0.10 -0.88
C GLY A 34 11.25 0.04 -0.71
N ALA A 35 10.68 -1.15 -0.49
CA ALA A 35 9.26 -1.31 -0.22
C ALA A 35 8.81 -0.59 1.07
N THR A 36 9.62 -0.64 2.13
CA THR A 36 9.32 0.11 3.37
C THR A 36 9.34 1.62 3.11
N VAL A 37 10.33 2.13 2.36
CA VAL A 37 10.41 3.55 2.00
C VAL A 37 9.22 3.95 1.12
N PHE A 38 8.84 3.12 0.15
CA PHE A 38 7.70 3.33 -0.72
C PHE A 38 6.39 3.46 0.05
N ILE A 39 6.14 2.56 1.01
CA ILE A 39 4.95 2.63 1.87
C ILE A 39 4.91 3.95 2.64
N ASN A 40 6.02 4.33 3.27
CA ASN A 40 6.09 5.59 4.03
C ASN A 40 5.89 6.82 3.14
N TYR A 41 6.43 6.79 1.92
CA TYR A 41 6.28 7.86 0.96
C TYR A 41 4.82 8.04 0.54
N LEU A 42 4.15 6.95 0.15
CA LEU A 42 2.72 6.96 -0.19
C LEU A 42 1.85 7.39 1.00
N CYS A 43 2.13 6.87 2.20
CA CYS A 43 1.42 7.25 3.42
C CYS A 43 1.57 8.75 3.72
N THR A 44 2.74 9.32 3.48
CA THR A 44 3.00 10.75 3.70
C THR A 44 2.17 11.60 2.74
N ALA A 45 2.18 11.29 1.43
CA ALA A 45 1.38 11.99 0.44
C ALA A 45 -0.13 11.86 0.72
N ALA A 46 -0.62 10.66 1.05
CA ALA A 46 -2.02 10.45 1.42
C ALA A 46 -2.41 11.19 2.70
N ASN A 47 -1.50 11.26 3.68
CA ASN A 47 -1.70 12.04 4.90
C ASN A 47 -1.81 13.54 4.61
N GLU A 48 -0.96 14.08 3.73
CA GLU A 48 -1.05 15.49 3.31
C GLU A 48 -2.42 15.80 2.69
N ASN A 49 -2.97 14.89 1.86
CA ASN A 49 -4.31 15.05 1.28
C ASN A 49 -5.40 15.06 2.35
N ALA A 50 -5.32 14.15 3.34
CA ALA A 50 -6.25 14.11 4.45
C ALA A 50 -6.18 15.40 5.30
N VAL A 51 -4.98 15.87 5.61
CA VAL A 51 -4.73 17.11 6.38
C VAL A 51 -5.22 18.34 5.62
N LYS A 52 -4.93 18.46 4.31
CA LYS A 52 -5.46 19.54 3.44
C LYS A 52 -6.99 19.58 3.46
N ALA A 53 -7.63 18.42 3.55
CA ALA A 53 -9.08 18.29 3.67
C ALA A 53 -9.61 18.41 5.13
N ASN A 54 -8.78 18.85 6.09
CA ASN A 54 -9.11 18.96 7.52
C ASN A 54 -9.62 17.64 8.16
N LYS A 55 -9.17 16.49 7.65
CA LYS A 55 -9.49 15.16 8.20
C LYS A 55 -8.36 14.66 9.09
N LYS A 56 -8.70 13.96 10.17
CA LYS A 56 -7.74 13.28 11.07
C LYS A 56 -7.49 11.82 10.69
N THR A 57 -8.16 11.34 9.66
CA THR A 57 -8.12 9.95 9.21
C THR A 57 -7.89 9.92 7.71
N ILE A 58 -6.90 9.15 7.28
CA ILE A 58 -6.63 8.88 5.87
C ILE A 58 -7.75 8.00 5.34
N MET A 59 -8.46 8.47 4.34
CA MET A 59 -9.51 7.73 3.65
C MET A 59 -8.97 7.10 2.37
N PRO A 60 -9.61 6.05 1.83
CA PRO A 60 -9.15 5.41 0.59
C PRO A 60 -9.01 6.37 -0.60
N LYS A 61 -9.87 7.39 -0.68
CA LYS A 61 -9.77 8.46 -1.69
C LYS A 61 -8.46 9.26 -1.58
N ASP A 62 -7.96 9.48 -0.36
CA ASP A 62 -6.76 10.27 -0.13
C ASP A 62 -5.51 9.50 -0.62
N VAL A 63 -5.55 8.16 -0.56
CA VAL A 63 -4.54 7.25 -1.13
C VAL A 63 -4.63 7.20 -2.66
N LEU A 64 -5.82 7.10 -3.24
CA LEU A 64 -6.00 7.11 -4.69
C LEU A 64 -5.52 8.43 -5.32
N GLU A 65 -5.80 9.55 -4.66
CA GLU A 65 -5.31 10.86 -5.09
C GLU A 65 -3.78 10.95 -4.97
N ALA A 66 -3.21 10.42 -3.88
CA ALA A 66 -1.76 10.36 -3.71
C ALA A 66 -1.08 9.55 -4.82
N ILE A 67 -1.67 8.44 -5.27
CA ILE A 67 -1.13 7.64 -6.39
C ILE A 67 -1.00 8.47 -7.67
N SER A 68 -2.01 9.29 -7.99
CA SER A 68 -1.92 10.21 -9.14
C SER A 68 -0.92 11.33 -8.93
N GLN A 69 -0.82 11.90 -7.72
CA GLN A 69 0.18 12.93 -7.41
C GLN A 69 1.62 12.41 -7.51
N LEU A 70 1.82 11.13 -7.26
CA LEU A 70 3.11 10.46 -7.35
C LEU A 70 3.42 9.92 -8.75
N GLU A 71 2.59 10.24 -9.76
CA GLU A 71 2.71 9.78 -11.15
C GLU A 71 2.67 8.23 -11.28
N LEU A 72 1.94 7.57 -10.38
CA LEU A 72 1.77 6.12 -10.33
C LEU A 72 0.39 5.68 -10.82
N ASP A 73 -0.22 6.46 -11.72
CA ASP A 73 -1.60 6.27 -12.21
C ASP A 73 -1.88 4.88 -12.78
N GLU A 74 -0.84 4.16 -13.25
CA GLU A 74 -0.94 2.77 -13.68
C GLU A 74 -1.50 1.81 -12.60
N PHE A 75 -1.31 2.14 -11.31
CA PHE A 75 -1.85 1.36 -10.20
C PHE A 75 -3.33 1.68 -9.91
N GLY A 76 -3.83 2.82 -10.39
CA GLY A 76 -5.19 3.31 -10.12
C GLY A 76 -6.29 2.28 -10.40
N PRO A 77 -6.38 1.70 -11.61
CA PRO A 77 -7.41 0.72 -11.95
C PRO A 77 -7.39 -0.51 -11.03
N ARG A 78 -6.20 -1.03 -10.70
CA ARG A 78 -6.06 -2.19 -9.82
C ARG A 78 -6.49 -1.85 -8.40
N LEU A 79 -6.08 -0.70 -7.88
CA LEU A 79 -6.44 -0.26 -6.53
C LEU A 79 -7.95 -0.04 -6.38
N GLN A 80 -8.61 0.53 -7.39
CA GLN A 80 -10.06 0.71 -7.39
C GLN A 80 -10.81 -0.64 -7.41
N ALA A 81 -10.33 -1.62 -8.17
CA ALA A 81 -10.90 -2.96 -8.19
C ALA A 81 -10.79 -3.67 -6.82
N GLU A 82 -9.63 -3.56 -6.16
CA GLU A 82 -9.44 -4.10 -4.80
C GLU A 82 -10.30 -3.37 -3.77
N LEU A 83 -10.46 -2.05 -3.89
CA LEU A 83 -11.35 -1.28 -3.01
C LEU A 83 -12.82 -1.72 -3.16
N ALA A 84 -13.27 -1.92 -4.39
CA ALA A 84 -14.63 -2.38 -4.68
C ALA A 84 -14.87 -3.80 -4.14
N SER A 85 -13.88 -4.70 -4.22
CA SER A 85 -13.99 -6.07 -3.67
C SER A 85 -14.07 -6.08 -2.14
N LEU A 86 -13.43 -5.11 -1.47
CA LEU A 86 -13.45 -4.95 -0.01
C LEU A 86 -14.73 -4.28 0.51
N SER A 87 -15.38 -3.41 -0.28
CA SER A 87 -16.61 -2.70 0.10
C SER A 87 -17.72 -3.61 0.68
N PRO A 88 -18.07 -4.76 0.06
CA PRO A 88 -19.06 -5.67 0.64
C PRO A 88 -18.60 -6.33 1.95
N TYR A 89 -17.28 -6.49 2.17
CA TYR A 89 -16.76 -6.99 3.44
C TYR A 89 -16.90 -5.92 4.54
N LEU A 90 -16.65 -4.65 4.21
CA LEU A 90 -16.79 -3.53 5.14
C LEU A 90 -18.26 -3.22 5.50
N SER A 91 -19.21 -3.44 4.58
CA SER A 91 -20.64 -3.28 4.87
C SER A 91 -21.21 -4.39 5.76
N ASN A 92 -20.55 -5.55 5.80
CA ASN A 92 -20.94 -6.68 6.65
C ASN A 92 -20.25 -6.65 8.03
N LEU A 93 -19.34 -5.71 8.28
CA LEU A 93 -18.82 -5.45 9.62
C LEU A 93 -19.84 -4.61 10.38
N PRO A 94 -20.19 -4.97 11.64
CA PRO A 94 -21.03 -4.11 12.46
C PRO A 94 -20.38 -2.72 12.56
N HIS A 95 -21.15 -1.66 12.35
CA HIS A 95 -20.75 -0.25 12.23
C HIS A 95 -19.99 0.35 13.43
N THR A 96 -19.43 -0.45 14.34
CA THR A 96 -18.84 -0.02 15.61
C THR A 96 -17.35 -0.34 15.79
N THR A 97 -16.64 -0.85 14.80
CA THR A 97 -15.21 -1.22 15.00
C THR A 97 -14.29 -0.58 13.97
N TYR A 98 -14.31 0.76 13.90
CA TYR A 98 -13.15 1.52 13.47
C TYR A 98 -12.66 2.39 14.65
N ILE A 99 -11.62 1.87 15.33
CA ILE A 99 -10.51 2.65 15.91
C ILE A 99 -10.90 3.88 16.75
N ARG A 100 -11.46 3.63 17.94
CA ARG A 100 -10.92 4.29 19.14
C ARG A 100 -9.99 3.28 19.82
N SER A 101 -8.69 3.38 19.56
CA SER A 101 -7.71 2.88 20.53
C SER A 101 -7.64 3.89 21.67
N PRO A 102 -7.90 3.52 22.93
CA PRO A 102 -7.67 4.38 24.08
C PRO A 102 -6.22 4.20 24.55
N TYR A 103 -5.26 4.68 23.76
CA TYR A 103 -3.90 5.05 24.18
C TYR A 103 -3.36 6.07 23.19
#